data_AF-A0A7Y2BB65-F1
#
_entry.id   AF-A0A7Y2BB65-F1
#
_cell.length_a   1.000
_cell.length_b   1.000
_cell.length_c   1.000
_cell.angle_alpha   90.00
_cell.angle_beta   90.00
_cell.angle_gamma   90.00
#
_symmetry.space_group_name_H-M   'P 1'
#
loop_
_entity.id
_entity.type
_entity.pdbx_description
1 polymer ?
#
loop_
_entity_poly.entity_id
_entity_poly.type
_entity_poly.pdbx_seq_one_letter_code
_entity_poly.pdbx_strand_id
1 'polypeptide(L)'
;MKTICTLLLATLFLLLTSCLPNHYYKKLRLDDIEMGMSKEEVQFILKKIPDNIVGAKQYKNGTIEVLQFTKHPYLGDSTYESYYLFFFNDKLVQWEKPCKWKYEADRIYATRFD
;
A
#
# COMPACT_ATOMS: atom_id res chain seq x y z
N MET A 1 36.67 -15.56 27.81
CA MET A 1 36.44 -14.14 27.46
C MET A 1 35.90 -13.95 26.05
N LYS A 2 36.48 -14.55 24.99
CA LYS A 2 35.99 -14.37 23.61
C LYS A 2 34.53 -14.81 23.39
N THR A 3 34.13 -15.95 23.97
CA THR A 3 32.76 -16.52 23.85
C THR A 3 31.67 -15.70 24.55
N ILE A 4 32.00 -14.97 25.62
CA ILE A 4 31.07 -14.10 26.35
C ILE A 4 30.79 -12.83 25.53
N CYS A 5 31.81 -12.27 24.86
CA CYS A 5 31.62 -11.16 23.93
C CYS A 5 30.75 -11.54 22.72
N THR A 6 30.89 -12.77 22.19
CA THR A 6 30.07 -13.22 21.05
C THR A 6 28.59 -13.38 21.41
N LEU A 7 28.30 -13.89 22.62
CA LEU A 7 26.93 -14.03 23.13
C LEU A 7 26.27 -12.67 23.39
N LEU A 8 27.03 -11.68 23.86
CA LEU A 8 26.57 -10.30 24.07
C LEU A 8 26.29 -9.57 22.74
N LEU A 9 27.10 -9.81 21.70
CA LEU A 9 26.85 -9.24 20.36
C LEU A 9 25.59 -9.85 19.71
N ALA A 10 25.39 -11.16 19.86
CA ALA A 10 24.23 -11.86 19.28
C ALA A 10 22.90 -11.45 19.94
N THR A 11 22.90 -11.18 21.24
CA THR A 11 21.72 -10.68 21.96
C THR A 11 21.39 -9.22 21.61
N LEU A 12 22.39 -8.39 21.32
CA LEU A 12 22.18 -7.00 20.87
C LEU A 12 21.55 -6.93 19.47
N PHE A 13 21.90 -7.85 18.56
CA PHE A 13 21.30 -7.94 17.22
C PHE A 13 19.83 -8.35 17.24
N LEU A 14 19.40 -9.17 18.21
CA LEU A 14 18.01 -9.62 18.34
C LEU A 14 17.06 -8.51 18.80
N LEU A 15 17.55 -7.53 19.57
CA LEU A 15 16.74 -6.43 20.11
C LEU A 15 16.36 -5.36 19.06
N LEU A 16 17.06 -5.31 17.92
CA LEU A 16 16.83 -4.33 16.85
C LEU A 16 15.68 -4.70 15.90
N THR A 17 15.04 -5.87 16.08
CA THR A 17 13.95 -6.32 15.19
C THR A 17 12.56 -5.82 15.59
N SER A 18 12.44 -5.05 16.68
CA SER A 18 11.15 -4.55 17.17
C SER A 18 10.79 -3.15 16.66
N CYS A 19 10.73 -2.98 15.33
CA CYS A 19 10.01 -1.84 14.73
C CYS A 19 8.65 -2.33 14.24
N LEU A 20 7.69 -2.54 15.16
CA LEU A 20 6.29 -2.54 14.77
C LEU A 20 5.88 -1.08 14.59
N PRO A 21 5.54 -0.62 13.36
CA PRO A 21 4.99 0.72 13.19
C PRO A 21 3.68 0.77 13.99
N ASN A 22 3.68 1.64 14.99
CA ASN A 22 2.50 2.02 15.76
C ASN A 22 1.48 2.60 14.76
N HIS A 23 0.60 1.75 14.21
CA HIS A 23 -0.51 2.15 13.35
C HIS A 23 -1.59 2.82 14.21
N TYR A 24 -1.25 4.01 14.71
CA TYR A 24 -2.24 4.95 15.22
C TYR A 24 -3.24 5.19 14.09
N TYR A 25 -4.52 4.99 14.39
CA TYR A 25 -5.70 5.22 13.56
C TYR A 25 -5.64 6.61 12.91
N LYS A 26 -4.94 6.71 11.79
CA LYS A 26 -4.80 7.94 11.02
C LYS A 26 -5.84 7.93 9.92
N LYS A 27 -6.52 9.06 9.77
CA LYS A 27 -7.43 9.33 8.66
C LYS A 27 -6.71 9.01 7.34
N LEU A 28 -7.29 8.13 6.53
CA LEU A 28 -6.84 7.90 5.17
C LEU A 28 -7.20 9.14 4.34
N ARG A 29 -6.20 9.85 3.83
CA ARG A 29 -6.37 11.10 3.05
C ARG A 29 -6.03 10.82 1.59
N LEU A 30 -7.02 10.31 0.86
CA LEU A 30 -6.86 10.02 -0.58
C LEU A 30 -6.76 11.29 -1.43
N ASP A 31 -7.17 12.44 -0.91
CA ASP A 31 -7.03 13.73 -1.58
C ASP A 31 -5.56 14.22 -1.58
N ASP A 32 -4.69 13.61 -0.79
CA ASP A 32 -3.26 13.97 -0.73
C ASP A 32 -2.40 13.20 -1.75
N ILE A 33 -2.97 12.20 -2.42
CA ILE A 33 -2.25 11.39 -3.43
C ILE A 33 -2.66 11.81 -4.84
N GLU A 34 -1.71 11.80 -5.76
CA GLU A 34 -1.90 12.25 -7.13
C GLU A 34 -1.57 11.15 -8.13
N MET A 35 -2.19 11.22 -9.30
CA MET A 35 -1.90 10.32 -10.41
C MET A 35 -0.43 10.46 -10.83
N GLY A 36 0.24 9.35 -11.09
CA GLY A 36 1.67 9.29 -11.42
C GLY A 36 2.60 9.08 -10.22
N MET A 37 2.09 9.13 -8.98
CA MET A 37 2.88 8.74 -7.80
C MET A 37 3.22 7.25 -7.82
N SER A 38 4.39 6.88 -7.31
CA SER A 38 4.79 5.48 -7.11
C SER A 38 3.99 4.81 -5.98
N LYS A 39 4.01 3.48 -5.91
CA LYS A 39 3.44 2.75 -4.75
C LYS A 39 4.09 3.21 -3.43
N GLU A 40 5.37 3.51 -3.45
CA GLU A 40 6.15 3.93 -2.27
C GLU A 40 5.79 5.35 -1.83
N GLU A 41 5.65 6.28 -2.78
CA GLU A 41 5.21 7.66 -2.53
C GLU A 41 3.79 7.68 -1.94
N VAL A 42 2.87 6.88 -2.50
CA VAL A 42 1.51 6.72 -1.99
C VAL A 42 1.53 6.19 -0.55
N GLN A 43 2.29 5.13 -0.27
CA GLN A 43 2.38 4.56 1.08
C GLN A 43 2.97 5.55 2.09
N PHE A 44 3.96 6.33 1.66
CA PHE A 44 4.58 7.37 2.47
C PHE A 44 3.58 8.48 2.83
N ILE A 45 2.82 8.99 1.86
CA ILE A 45 1.82 10.04 2.05
C ILE A 45 0.66 9.55 2.92
N LEU A 46 0.13 8.36 2.62
CA LEU A 46 -0.95 7.73 3.39
C LEU A 46 -0.48 7.27 4.77
N LYS A 47 0.83 7.21 5.01
CA LYS A 47 1.47 6.69 6.22
C LYS A 47 0.94 5.30 6.57
N LYS A 48 0.73 4.48 5.54
CA LYS A 48 0.09 3.18 5.62
C LYS A 48 0.59 2.29 4.49
N ILE A 49 0.80 1.01 4.80
CA ILE A 49 1.02 -0.06 3.81
C ILE A 49 -0.34 -0.60 3.33
N PRO A 50 -0.44 -1.15 2.11
CA PRO A 50 -1.69 -1.75 1.63
C PRO A 50 -2.13 -2.90 2.54
N ASP A 51 -3.44 -2.99 2.79
CA ASP A 51 -4.01 -4.08 3.57
C ASP A 51 -4.01 -5.39 2.78
N ASN A 52 -4.20 -5.32 1.47
CA ASN A 52 -4.20 -6.47 0.57
C ASN A 52 -3.64 -6.10 -0.81
N ILE A 53 -3.09 -7.10 -1.49
CA ILE A 53 -2.95 -7.09 -2.95
C ILE A 53 -4.24 -7.72 -3.51
N VAL A 54 -5.04 -6.92 -4.22
CA VAL A 54 -6.33 -7.37 -4.79
C VAL A 54 -6.10 -8.22 -6.04
N GLY A 55 -5.10 -7.86 -6.84
CA GLY A 55 -4.71 -8.61 -8.02
C GLY A 55 -3.76 -7.82 -8.92
N ALA A 56 -3.34 -8.47 -10.01
CA ALA A 56 -2.55 -7.85 -11.06
C ALA A 56 -2.99 -8.42 -12.42
N LYS A 57 -2.88 -7.60 -13.47
CA LYS A 57 -3.13 -8.01 -14.85
C LYS A 57 -2.04 -7.46 -15.77
N GLN A 58 -1.39 -8.36 -16.49
CA GLN A 58 -0.38 -8.05 -17.49
C GLN A 58 -1.04 -7.65 -18.81
N TYR A 59 -0.52 -6.60 -19.42
CA TYR A 59 -0.83 -6.14 -20.77
C TYR A 59 0.46 -6.01 -21.59
N LYS A 60 0.32 -5.59 -22.86
CA LYS A 60 1.42 -5.58 -23.84
C LYS A 60 2.60 -4.68 -23.43
N ASN A 61 2.32 -3.53 -22.82
CA ASN A 61 3.30 -2.50 -22.46
C ASN A 61 3.46 -2.31 -20.94
N GLY A 62 2.84 -3.18 -20.12
CA GLY A 62 2.94 -3.04 -18.68
C GLY A 62 1.92 -3.83 -17.90
N THR A 63 1.94 -3.64 -16.59
CA THR A 63 1.08 -4.37 -15.64
C THR A 63 0.27 -3.38 -14.84
N ILE A 64 -1.03 -3.63 -14.72
CA ILE A 64 -1.87 -2.98 -13.71
C ILE A 64 -1.88 -3.86 -12.47
N GLU A 65 -1.38 -3.34 -11.35
CA GLU A 65 -1.53 -3.90 -10.02
C GLU A 65 -2.61 -3.16 -9.26
N VAL A 66 -3.37 -3.88 -8.43
CA VAL A 66 -4.48 -3.30 -7.64
C VAL A 66 -4.23 -3.57 -6.17
N LEU A 67 -4.13 -2.51 -5.38
CA LEU A 67 -3.87 -2.56 -3.95
C LEU A 67 -5.09 -2.06 -3.16
N GLN A 68 -5.36 -2.69 -2.03
CA GLN A 68 -6.42 -2.23 -1.12
C GLN A 68 -5.83 -1.38 0.01
N PHE A 69 -6.46 -0.23 0.25
CA PHE A 69 -6.24 0.58 1.45
C PHE A 69 -7.56 0.79 2.18
N THR A 70 -7.52 0.67 3.49
CA THR A 70 -8.70 0.77 4.33
C THR A 70 -8.57 1.91 5.32
N LYS A 71 -9.58 2.77 5.33
CA LYS A 71 -9.83 3.73 6.42
C LYS A 71 -10.44 2.97 7.59
N HIS A 72 -9.66 2.86 8.67
CA HIS A 72 -10.16 2.31 9.93
C HIS A 72 -10.93 3.39 10.70
N PRO A 73 -11.95 2.99 11.47
CA PRO A 73 -12.66 3.89 12.36
C PRO A 73 -11.70 4.48 13.40
N TYR A 74 -11.96 5.71 13.79
CA TYR A 74 -11.25 6.43 14.85
C TYR A 74 -12.27 7.12 15.76
N LEU A 75 -11.84 7.65 16.91
CA LEU A 75 -12.74 8.32 17.86
C LEU A 75 -13.52 9.45 17.15
N GLY A 76 -14.83 9.26 16.98
CA GLY A 76 -15.73 10.20 16.29
C GLY A 76 -16.12 9.82 14.86
N ASP A 77 -15.55 8.76 14.28
CA ASP A 77 -15.93 8.22 12.97
C ASP A 77 -15.91 6.68 13.01
N SER A 78 -17.10 6.07 12.97
CA SER A 78 -17.28 4.61 13.02
C SER A 78 -17.22 3.95 11.63
N THR A 79 -16.91 4.70 10.58
CA THR A 79 -17.08 4.22 9.21
C THR A 79 -15.83 3.47 8.74
N TYR A 80 -16.01 2.20 8.38
CA TYR A 80 -14.99 1.40 7.72
C TYR A 80 -15.11 1.58 6.21
N GLU A 81 -14.05 2.05 5.55
CA GLU A 81 -14.08 2.27 4.11
C GLU A 81 -12.84 1.70 3.44
N SER A 82 -13.05 0.74 2.54
CA SER A 82 -11.99 0.24 1.67
C SER A 82 -11.92 1.03 0.37
N TYR A 83 -10.74 1.05 -0.24
CA TYR A 83 -10.44 1.66 -1.52
C TYR A 83 -9.49 0.78 -2.30
N TYR A 84 -9.69 0.69 -3.62
CA TYR A 84 -8.79 0.04 -4.56
C TYR A 84 -8.00 1.10 -5.31
N LEU A 85 -6.67 1.00 -5.25
CA LEU A 85 -5.74 1.86 -5.97
C LEU A 85 -5.08 1.04 -7.08
N PHE A 86 -5.18 1.54 -8.31
CA PHE A 86 -4.68 0.90 -9.53
C PHE A 86 -3.35 1.54 -9.91
N PHE A 87 -2.31 0.73 -10.08
CA PHE A 87 -0.97 1.15 -10.44
C PHE A 87 -0.56 0.52 -11.77
N PHE A 88 -0.27 1.33 -12.79
CA PHE A 88 0.30 0.86 -14.05
C PHE A 88 1.81 1.07 -14.04
N ASN A 89 2.60 -0.01 -14.15
CA ASN A 89 4.06 0.04 -14.06
C ASN A 89 4.55 0.87 -12.85
N ASP A 90 4.03 0.55 -11.67
CA ASP A 90 4.28 1.23 -10.39
C ASP A 90 3.68 2.64 -10.25
N LYS A 91 3.01 3.19 -11.27
CA LYS A 91 2.45 4.55 -11.23
C LYS A 91 0.95 4.54 -10.95
N LEU A 92 0.50 5.32 -9.96
CA LEU A 92 -0.92 5.46 -9.63
C LEU A 92 -1.69 6.02 -10.82
N VAL A 93 -2.68 5.30 -11.31
CA VAL A 93 -3.50 5.72 -12.45
C VAL A 93 -4.96 5.94 -12.06
N GLN A 94 -5.44 5.30 -11.00
CA GLN A 94 -6.80 5.49 -10.52
C GLN A 94 -6.94 5.02 -9.08
N TRP A 95 -7.92 5.57 -8.37
CA TRP A 95 -8.40 4.98 -7.14
C TRP A 95 -9.92 5.11 -7.04
N GLU A 96 -10.57 4.14 -6.40
CA GLU A 96 -12.02 4.12 -6.23
C GLU A 96 -12.44 3.20 -5.08
N LYS A 97 -13.74 3.15 -4.78
CA LYS A 97 -14.31 2.14 -3.88
C LYS A 97 -14.17 0.73 -4.50
N PRO A 98 -14.20 -0.35 -3.69
CA PRO A 98 -14.12 -1.71 -4.20
C PRO A 98 -15.08 -1.97 -5.35
N CYS A 99 -14.55 -2.50 -6.45
CA CYS A 99 -15.27 -2.74 -7.69
C CYS A 99 -14.85 -4.06 -8.33
N LYS A 100 -15.39 -4.39 -9.51
CA LYS A 100 -14.94 -5.53 -10.32
C LYS A 100 -13.58 -5.20 -10.95
N TRP A 101 -12.51 -5.28 -10.15
CA TRP A 101 -11.19 -4.77 -10.50
C TRP A 101 -10.65 -5.25 -11.85
N LYS A 102 -10.96 -6.49 -12.28
CA LYS A 102 -10.50 -7.02 -13.58
C LYS A 102 -11.07 -6.22 -14.75
N TYR A 103 -12.38 -5.97 -14.70
CA TYR A 103 -13.08 -5.16 -15.71
C TYR A 103 -12.58 -3.72 -15.68
N GLU A 104 -12.36 -3.19 -14.47
CA GLU A 104 -11.89 -1.83 -14.31
C GLU A 104 -10.45 -1.64 -14.80
N ALA A 105 -9.58 -2.62 -14.54
CA ALA A 105 -8.23 -2.64 -15.09
C ALA A 105 -8.27 -2.65 -16.63
N ASP A 106 -9.18 -3.43 -17.24
CA ASP A 106 -9.35 -3.45 -18.70
C ASP A 106 -9.81 -2.08 -19.23
N ARG A 107 -10.76 -1.45 -18.53
CA ARG A 107 -11.25 -0.10 -18.89
C ARG A 107 -10.14 0.94 -18.81
N ILE A 108 -9.39 0.97 -17.71
CA ILE A 108 -8.26 1.89 -17.50
C ILE A 108 -7.23 1.69 -18.61
N TYR A 109 -6.90 0.44 -18.92
CA TYR A 109 -5.94 0.11 -19.97
C TYR A 109 -6.39 0.63 -21.33
N ALA A 110 -7.60 0.24 -21.76
CA ALA A 110 -8.15 0.62 -23.06
C ALA A 110 -8.33 2.13 -23.24
N THR A 111 -8.53 2.89 -22.15
CA THR A 111 -8.77 4.34 -22.22
C THR A 111 -7.48 5.16 -22.22
N ARG A 112 -6.39 4.63 -21.66
CA ARG A 112 -5.19 5.43 -21.34
C ARG A 112 -3.89 4.88 -21.93
N PHE A 113 -3.85 3.62 -22.35
CA PHE A 113 -2.62 2.91 -22.67
C PHE A 113 -2.67 2.00 -23.92
N ASP A 114 -3.86 1.76 -24.47
CA ASP A 114 -4.06 1.23 -25.84
C ASP A 114 -3.99 2.37 -26.88
#